data_AF-A0A7Y2C9A6-F1
#
_entry.id   AF-A0A7Y2C9A6-F1
#
_cell.length_a   1.000
_cell.length_b   1.000
_cell.length_c   1.000
_cell.angle_alpha   90.00
_cell.angle_beta   90.00
_cell.angle_gamma   90.00
#
_symmetry.space_group_name_H-M   'P 1'
#
loop_
_entity.id
_entity.type
_entity.pdbx_description
1 polymer ?
#
loop_
_entity_poly.entity_id
_entity_poly.type
_entity_poly.pdbx_seq_one_letter_code
_entity_poly.pdbx_strand_id
1 'polypeptide(L)'
;MIDLERSRYSPAAYYNYGEPGDITVLVNVWGTVKNPGLYEVTKGTTLSTLFSLAGGPLVASRTRSTRRSVTLRMTRGPRQETITEFVMENQVLALREDPELVTGDVVTVETVERRRISWRDIVPIVAAVASVALAVDRVSN
;
A
#
# COMPACT_ATOMS: atom_id res chain seq x y z
N MET A 1 -30.65 4.43 -25.99
CA MET A 1 -29.56 5.29 -25.47
C MET A 1 -28.88 4.46 -24.39
N ILE A 2 -27.77 3.79 -24.75
CA ILE A 2 -27.11 2.81 -23.88
C ILE A 2 -25.90 3.51 -23.27
N ASP A 3 -25.88 3.59 -21.94
CA ASP A 3 -24.92 4.34 -21.14
C ASP A 3 -23.46 3.99 -21.48
N LEU A 4 -22.74 4.99 -22.00
CA LEU A 4 -21.30 4.94 -22.28
C LEU A 4 -20.44 5.16 -21.02
N GLU A 5 -21.02 5.14 -19.82
CA GLU A 5 -20.32 5.39 -18.56
C GLU A 5 -19.38 4.25 -18.10
N ARG A 6 -19.42 3.06 -18.72
CA ARG A 6 -18.41 2.02 -18.43
C ARG A 6 -17.02 2.30 -19.01
N SER A 7 -16.88 3.32 -19.85
CA SER A 7 -15.63 3.60 -20.60
C SER A 7 -14.59 4.46 -19.85
N ARG A 8 -14.83 4.82 -18.58
CA ARG A 8 -13.82 5.51 -17.74
C ARG A 8 -12.90 4.59 -16.94
N TYR A 9 -13.10 3.27 -17.02
CA TYR A 9 -12.07 2.33 -16.59
C TYR A 9 -11.01 2.28 -17.70
N SER A 10 -9.89 2.98 -17.49
CA SER A 10 -8.59 2.63 -18.09
C SER A 10 -8.50 1.11 -18.16
N PRO A 11 -8.06 0.46 -19.26
CA PRO A 11 -8.10 -0.99 -19.41
C PRO A 11 -7.25 -1.64 -18.33
N ALA A 12 -7.86 -1.85 -17.17
CA ALA A 12 -7.27 -2.53 -16.05
C ALA A 12 -7.04 -3.95 -16.57
N ALA A 13 -5.81 -4.43 -16.49
CA ALA A 13 -5.49 -5.79 -16.90
C ALA A 13 -6.50 -6.74 -16.23
N TYR A 14 -7.12 -7.60 -17.02
CA TYR A 14 -8.07 -8.57 -16.51
C TYR A 14 -7.36 -9.91 -16.35
N TYR A 15 -7.41 -10.45 -15.13
CA TYR A 15 -6.80 -11.72 -14.78
C TYR A 15 -7.89 -12.70 -14.36
N ASN A 16 -7.96 -13.85 -15.03
CA ASN A 16 -8.91 -14.91 -14.71
C ASN A 16 -8.16 -16.08 -14.07
N TYR A 17 -8.56 -16.43 -12.85
CA TYR A 17 -8.07 -17.55 -12.07
C TYR A 17 -9.18 -18.54 -11.69
N GLY A 18 -10.38 -18.40 -12.27
CA GLY A 18 -11.47 -19.35 -12.09
C GLY A 18 -11.38 -20.50 -13.10
N GLU A 19 -11.83 -21.68 -12.69
CA GLU A 19 -11.96 -22.82 -13.60
C GLU A 19 -13.38 -22.90 -14.20
N PRO A 20 -13.55 -23.54 -15.37
CA PRO A 20 -14.88 -23.75 -15.94
C PRO A 20 -15.80 -24.51 -14.96
N GLY A 21 -16.86 -23.85 -14.51
CA GLY A 21 -17.80 -24.39 -13.53
C GLY A 21 -17.68 -23.79 -12.13
N ASP A 22 -16.64 -23.00 -11.86
CA ASP A 22 -16.49 -22.28 -10.60
C ASP A 22 -17.50 -21.13 -10.48
N ILE A 23 -17.93 -20.88 -9.24
CA ILE A 23 -18.57 -19.62 -8.89
C ILE A 23 -17.46 -18.61 -8.61
N THR A 24 -17.33 -17.60 -9.46
CA THR A 24 -16.28 -16.59 -9.36
C THR A 24 -16.78 -15.27 -8.76
N VAL A 25 -15.84 -14.48 -8.25
CA VAL A 25 -16.05 -13.11 -7.77
C VAL A 25 -15.09 -12.16 -8.49
N LEU A 26 -15.56 -10.95 -8.74
CA LEU A 26 -14.78 -9.90 -9.41
C LEU A 26 -14.28 -8.87 -8.39
N VAL A 27 -12.97 -8.70 -8.32
CA VAL A 27 -12.28 -7.83 -7.34
C VAL A 27 -11.31 -6.93 -8.06
N ASN A 28 -11.32 -5.62 -7.75
CA ASN A 28 -10.34 -4.69 -8.31
C ASN A 28 -9.12 -4.55 -7.41
N VAL A 29 -7.92 -4.63 -7.98
CA VAL A 29 -6.65 -4.41 -7.30
C VAL A 29 -5.97 -3.17 -7.85
N TRP A 30 -5.67 -2.21 -6.97
CA TRP A 30 -5.05 -0.93 -7.30
C TRP A 30 -3.81 -0.65 -6.47
N GLY A 31 -3.02 0.32 -6.95
CA GLY A 31 -1.89 0.87 -6.23
C GLY A 31 -0.56 0.18 -6.55
N THR A 32 0.35 0.18 -5.57
CA THR A 32 1.75 -0.22 -5.74
C THR A 32 1.93 -1.74 -5.64
N VAL A 33 1.31 -2.47 -6.57
CA VAL A 33 1.49 -3.92 -6.77
C VAL A 33 2.18 -4.20 -8.10
N LYS A 34 2.70 -5.42 -8.24
CA LYS A 34 3.34 -5.83 -9.50
C LYS A 34 2.35 -5.85 -10.67
N ASN A 35 1.15 -6.39 -10.43
CA ASN A 35 0.12 -6.57 -11.46
C ASN A 35 -1.20 -5.92 -11.00
N PRO A 36 -1.42 -4.61 -11.20
CA PRO A 36 -2.72 -4.00 -10.91
C PRO A 36 -3.76 -4.39 -11.97
N GLY A 37 -5.02 -4.50 -11.59
CA GLY A 37 -6.05 -4.99 -12.51
C GLY A 37 -7.35 -5.45 -11.88
N LEU A 38 -8.25 -5.94 -12.74
CA LEU A 38 -9.47 -6.63 -12.34
C LEU A 38 -9.19 -8.14 -12.27
N TYR A 39 -9.49 -8.74 -11.13
CA TYR A 39 -9.25 -10.15 -10.85
C TYR A 39 -10.58 -10.88 -10.77
N GLU A 40 -10.72 -11.95 -11.56
CA GLU A 40 -11.76 -12.94 -11.41
C GLU A 40 -11.18 -14.17 -10.71
N VAL A 41 -11.65 -14.44 -9.50
CA VAL A 41 -11.15 -15.50 -8.63
C VAL A 41 -12.29 -16.35 -8.11
N THR A 42 -12.04 -17.62 -7.79
CA THR A 42 -13.06 -18.52 -7.24
C THR A 42 -13.56 -18.00 -5.89
N LYS A 43 -14.87 -18.14 -5.65
CA LYS A 43 -15.50 -17.76 -4.38
C LYS A 43 -14.81 -18.49 -3.21
N GLY A 44 -14.55 -17.75 -2.13
CA GLY A 44 -13.77 -18.23 -0.99
C GLY A 44 -12.28 -17.87 -1.08
N THR A 45 -11.82 -17.29 -2.19
CA THR A 45 -10.48 -16.70 -2.26
C THR A 45 -10.32 -15.60 -1.22
N THR A 46 -9.22 -15.63 -0.49
CA THR A 46 -8.92 -14.66 0.57
C THR A 46 -8.11 -13.47 0.06
N LEU A 47 -8.09 -12.40 0.86
CA LEU A 47 -7.31 -11.19 0.58
C LEU A 47 -5.81 -11.49 0.42
N SER A 48 -5.24 -12.35 1.26
CA SER A 48 -3.82 -12.76 1.18
C SER A 48 -3.49 -13.46 -0.12
N THR A 49 -4.40 -14.32 -0.58
CA THR A 49 -4.27 -15.10 -1.80
C THR A 49 -4.30 -14.17 -3.01
N LEU A 50 -5.28 -13.27 -3.09
CA LEU A 50 -5.35 -12.28 -4.16
C LEU A 50 -4.13 -11.36 -4.19
N PHE A 51 -3.66 -10.90 -3.03
CA PHE A 51 -2.45 -10.07 -2.96
C PHE A 51 -1.20 -10.82 -3.47
N SER A 52 -1.13 -12.12 -3.22
CA SER A 52 -0.08 -13.00 -3.74
C SER A 52 -0.19 -13.18 -5.26
N LEU A 53 -1.41 -13.37 -5.79
CA LEU A 53 -1.68 -13.42 -7.24
C LEU A 53 -1.32 -12.10 -7.94
N ALA A 54 -1.54 -10.97 -7.27
CA ALA A 54 -1.12 -9.65 -7.74
C ALA A 54 0.41 -9.44 -7.75
N GLY A 55 1.18 -10.43 -7.26
CA GLY A 55 2.64 -10.43 -7.25
C GLY A 55 3.27 -9.65 -6.09
N GLY A 56 2.47 -9.32 -5.07
CA GLY A 56 2.93 -8.59 -3.89
C GLY A 56 3.25 -7.10 -4.16
N PRO A 57 3.88 -6.42 -3.19
CA PRO A 57 4.15 -4.99 -3.29
C PRO A 57 5.28 -4.73 -4.28
N LEU A 58 5.11 -3.69 -5.11
CA LEU A 58 6.15 -3.23 -6.02
C LEU A 58 7.21 -2.46 -5.23
N VAL A 59 8.20 -3.18 -4.69
CA VAL A 59 9.29 -2.57 -3.89
C VAL A 59 10.46 -2.21 -4.79
N ALA A 60 10.69 -0.92 -5.03
CA ALA A 60 11.92 -0.43 -5.66
C ALA A 60 13.15 -0.81 -4.80
N SER A 61 14.29 -1.08 -5.48
CA SER A 61 15.54 -1.56 -4.89
C SER A 61 15.85 -0.96 -3.51
N ARG A 62 16.28 -1.82 -2.58
CA ARG A 62 16.51 -1.49 -1.17
C ARG A 62 17.61 -0.43 -1.04
N THR A 63 17.23 0.82 -0.80
CA THR A 63 18.15 1.78 -0.18
C THR A 63 18.26 1.40 1.30
N ARG A 64 19.50 1.16 1.75
CA ARG A 64 19.85 0.55 3.05
C ARG A 64 19.33 1.30 4.29
N SER A 65 18.70 2.47 4.14
CA SER A 65 18.29 3.35 5.25
C SER A 65 16.79 3.67 5.32
N THR A 66 15.95 3.13 4.44
CA THR A 66 14.50 3.43 4.45
C THR A 66 13.68 2.23 4.96
N ARG A 67 12.96 2.41 6.06
CA ARG A 67 11.87 1.49 6.44
C ARG A 67 10.67 1.80 5.56
N ARG A 68 10.20 0.80 4.81
CA ARG A 68 8.98 0.90 4.01
C ARG A 68 7.85 0.23 4.76
N SER A 69 6.73 0.92 4.86
CA SER A 69 5.47 0.37 5.33
C SER A 69 4.55 0.21 4.12
N VAL A 70 4.12 -1.01 3.84
CA VAL A 70 3.10 -1.26 2.81
C VAL A 70 1.77 -1.33 3.51
N THR A 71 0.84 -0.46 3.15
CA THR A 71 -0.53 -0.47 3.63
C THR A 71 -1.41 -1.19 2.61
N LEU A 72 -2.07 -2.26 3.05
CA LEU A 72 -3.08 -3.00 2.29
C LEU A 72 -4.45 -2.63 2.83
N ARG A 73 -5.30 -2.01 2.02
CA ARG A 73 -6.66 -1.60 2.40
C ARG A 73 -7.68 -2.30 1.51
N MET A 74 -8.63 -2.99 2.13
CA MET A 74 -9.79 -3.56 1.43
C MET A 74 -11.03 -2.73 1.73
N THR A 75 -11.71 -2.29 0.67
CA THR A 75 -12.96 -1.53 0.78
C THR A 75 -14.10 -2.23 0.07
N ARG A 76 -15.32 -2.03 0.56
CA ARG A 76 -16.54 -2.65 0.03
C ARG A 76 -17.66 -1.64 -0.14
N GLY A 77 -18.49 -1.86 -1.16
CA GLY A 77 -19.71 -1.10 -1.38
C GLY A 77 -19.50 0.30 -1.98
N PRO A 78 -20.60 1.02 -2.27
CA PRO A 78 -20.56 2.29 -3.01
C PRO A 78 -19.88 3.43 -2.24
N ARG A 79 -19.83 3.33 -0.90
CA ARG A 79 -19.16 4.30 -0.02
C ARG A 79 -17.70 3.94 0.28
N GLN A 80 -17.16 2.88 -0.34
CA GLN A 80 -15.81 2.36 -0.10
C GLN A 80 -15.50 2.21 1.39
N GLU A 81 -16.41 1.56 2.12
CA GLU A 81 -16.24 1.34 3.54
C GLU A 81 -15.02 0.43 3.75
N THR A 82 -14.08 0.87 4.59
CA THR A 82 -12.86 0.10 4.87
C THR A 82 -13.22 -1.08 5.73
N ILE A 83 -13.12 -2.28 5.15
CA ILE A 83 -13.35 -3.53 5.85
C ILE A 83 -12.13 -3.87 6.69
N THR A 84 -10.95 -3.72 6.10
CA THR A 84 -9.71 -4.03 6.80
C THR A 84 -8.53 -3.25 6.23
N GLU A 85 -7.58 -2.94 7.11
CA GLU A 85 -6.36 -2.22 6.81
C GLU A 85 -5.18 -2.91 7.52
N PHE A 86 -4.15 -3.24 6.75
CA PHE A 86 -2.95 -3.89 7.27
C PHE A 86 -1.73 -3.10 6.90
N VAL A 87 -0.81 -2.97 7.84
CA VAL A 87 0.51 -2.39 7.60
C VAL A 87 1.54 -3.51 7.65
N MET A 88 2.16 -3.80 6.51
CA MET A 88 3.29 -4.71 6.45
C MET A 88 4.53 -3.99 6.96
N GLU A 89 5.14 -4.55 8.00
CA GLU A 89 6.47 -4.18 8.46
C GLU A 89 7.46 -5.29 8.08
N ASN A 90 8.65 -4.92 7.60
CA ASN A 90 9.71 -5.86 7.23
C ASN A 90 9.33 -6.93 6.18
N GLN A 91 8.39 -6.62 5.27
CA GLN A 91 7.95 -7.50 4.19
C GLN A 91 7.16 -8.75 4.63
N VAL A 92 6.74 -8.82 5.90
CA VAL A 92 5.86 -9.90 6.38
C VAL A 92 4.41 -9.41 6.38
N LEU A 93 3.53 -10.15 5.69
CA LEU A 93 2.08 -9.97 5.79
C LEU A 93 1.61 -10.55 7.12
N ALA A 94 1.50 -9.72 8.15
CA ALA A 94 0.85 -10.10 9.40
C ALA A 94 -0.63 -9.73 9.33
N LEU A 95 -1.40 -10.52 8.56
CA LEU A 95 -2.85 -10.37 8.50
C LEU A 95 -3.43 -10.86 9.83
N ARG A 96 -4.06 -9.95 10.59
CA ARG A 96 -4.81 -10.32 11.81
C ARG A 96 -6.05 -11.13 11.47
N GLU A 97 -6.65 -10.83 10.32
CA GLU A 97 -7.79 -11.52 9.73
C GLU A 97 -7.52 -11.62 8.23
N ASP A 98 -7.87 -12.75 7.61
CA ASP A 98 -7.74 -12.95 6.16
C ASP A 98 -9.13 -13.12 5.56
N PRO A 99 -9.88 -12.02 5.33
CA PRO A 99 -11.26 -12.10 4.91
C PRO A 99 -11.39 -12.67 3.49
N GLU A 100 -12.48 -13.39 3.26
CA GLU A 100 -12.90 -13.82 1.93
C GLU A 100 -13.36 -12.62 1.10
N LEU A 101 -13.00 -12.68 -0.18
CA LEU A 101 -13.33 -11.66 -1.16
C LEU A 101 -14.74 -11.86 -1.69
N VAL A 102 -15.43 -10.75 -1.94
CA VAL A 102 -16.73 -10.74 -2.61
C VAL A 102 -16.72 -9.80 -3.82
N THR A 103 -17.67 -10.03 -4.72
CA THR A 103 -17.82 -9.20 -5.91
C THR A 103 -18.00 -7.73 -5.54
N GLY A 104 -17.20 -6.88 -6.16
CA GLY A 104 -17.20 -5.44 -5.93
C GLY A 104 -16.23 -4.97 -4.84
N ASP A 105 -15.49 -5.87 -4.21
CA ASP A 105 -14.38 -5.49 -3.34
C ASP A 105 -13.30 -4.75 -4.14
N VAL A 106 -12.71 -3.75 -3.48
CA VAL A 106 -11.61 -2.97 -4.01
C VAL A 106 -10.44 -3.04 -3.04
N VAL A 107 -9.36 -3.68 -3.48
CA VAL A 107 -8.11 -3.82 -2.75
C VAL A 107 -7.15 -2.75 -3.23
N THR A 108 -6.74 -1.87 -2.33
CA THR A 108 -5.78 -0.79 -2.61
C THR A 108 -4.51 -1.03 -1.83
N VAL A 109 -3.37 -0.95 -2.53
CA VAL A 109 -2.05 -1.17 -1.93
C VAL A 109 -1.24 0.12 -2.03
N GLU A 110 -0.84 0.68 -0.90
CA GLU A 110 -0.08 1.91 -0.83
C GLU A 110 1.27 1.64 -0.18
N THR A 111 2.37 2.00 -0.85
CA THR A 111 3.70 1.92 -0.22
C THR A 111 4.08 3.30 0.30
N VAL A 112 4.17 3.44 1.62
CA VAL A 112 4.61 4.68 2.26
C VAL A 112 6.07 4.53 2.68
N GLU A 113 6.92 5.45 2.22
CA GLU A 113 8.30 5.56 2.68
C GLU A 113 8.37 6.49 3.89
N ARG A 114 8.53 5.95 5.10
CA ARG A 114 8.76 6.77 6.29
C ARG A 114 10.27 6.99 6.46
N ARG A 115 10.74 8.21 6.17
CA ARG A 115 12.09 8.63 6.55
C ARG A 115 12.14 8.77 8.07
N ARG A 116 12.93 7.91 8.74
CA ARG A 116 13.13 8.05 10.19
C ARG A 116 14.10 9.20 10.43
N ILE A 117 13.67 10.25 11.11
CA ILE A 117 14.55 11.32 11.57
C ILE A 117 15.62 10.67 12.45
N SER A 118 16.88 10.85 12.07
CA SER A 118 18.04 10.32 12.77
C SER A 118 18.57 11.37 13.73
N TRP A 119 19.18 10.94 14.84
CA TRP A 119 19.82 11.86 15.79
C TRP A 119 20.92 12.71 15.11
N ARG A 120 21.49 12.20 14.01
CA ARG A 120 22.46 12.92 13.15
C ARG A 120 21.84 14.11 12.39
N ASP A 121 20.51 14.14 12.24
CA ASP A 121 19.81 15.26 11.59
C ASP A 121 19.63 16.45 12.55
N ILE A 122 19.67 16.22 13.87
CA ILE A 122 19.41 17.24 14.90
C ILE A 122 20.71 17.85 15.42
N VAL A 123 21.79 17.06 15.53
CA VAL A 123 23.09 17.50 16.06
C VAL A 123 23.62 18.79 15.40
N PRO A 124 23.59 18.98 14.07
CA PRO A 124 24.12 20.19 13.44
C PRO A 124 23.35 21.46 13.83
N ILE A 125 22.04 21.35 14.07
CA ILE A 125 21.19 22.49 14.46
C ILE A 125 21.59 22.97 15.85
N VAL A 126 21.75 22.04 16.80
CA VAL A 126 22.18 22.35 18.16
C VAL A 126 23.60 22.91 18.17
N ALA A 127 24.51 22.33 17.36
CA ALA A 127 25.88 22.81 17.24
C ALA A 127 25.96 24.24 16.65
N ALA A 128 25.11 24.57 15.69
CA ALA A 128 25.03 25.91 15.13
C ALA A 128 24.58 26.94 16.18
N VAL A 129 23.52 26.62 16.95
CA VAL A 129 23.05 27.49 18.05
C VAL A 129 24.11 27.65 19.13
N ALA A 130 24.77 26.57 19.54
CA ALA A 130 25.86 26.61 20.51
C ALA A 130 27.04 27.46 20.01
N SER A 131 27.39 27.37 18.73
CA SER A 131 28.47 28.15 18.12
C SER A 131 28.16 29.65 18.13
N VAL A 132 26.92 30.03 17.83
CA VAL A 132 26.47 31.42 17.93
C VAL A 132 26.51 31.90 19.38
N ALA A 133 26.03 31.10 20.33
CA ALA A 133 26.03 31.47 21.75
C ALA A 133 27.45 31.69 22.29
N LEU A 134 28.38 30.79 21.94
CA LEU A 134 29.80 30.92 22.33
C LEU A 134 30.50 32.12 21.67
N ALA A 135 30.11 32.47 20.44
CA ALA A 135 30.65 33.66 19.78
C ALA A 135 30.18 34.95 20.47
N VAL A 136 28.91 35.01 20.89
CA VAL A 136 28.35 36.13 21.65
C VAL A 136 29.03 36.25 23.01
N ASP A 137 29.16 35.14 23.74
CA ASP A 137 29.83 35.09 25.06
C ASP A 137 31.26 35.64 25.00
N ARG A 138 32.04 35.24 23.98
CA ARG A 138 33.41 35.74 23.75
C ARG A 138 33.51 37.23 23.39
N VAL A 139 32.46 37.84 22.87
CA VAL A 139 32.46 39.28 22.54
C VAL A 139 32.06 40.12 23.75
N SER A 140 31.27 39.54 24.67
CA SER A 140 30.79 40.22 25.88
C SER A 140 31.73 40.17 27.09
N ASN A 141 32.77 39.34 27.05
CA ASN A 141 33.73 39.11 28.13
C ASN A 141 35.15 39.48 27.66
#